data_AF-A0A2M7KP48-F1
#
_entry.id   AF-A0A2M7KP48-F1
#
_cell.length_a   1.000
_cell.length_b   1.000
_cell.length_c   1.000
_cell.angle_alpha   90.00
_cell.angle_beta   90.00
_cell.angle_gamma   90.00
#
_symmetry.space_group_name_H-M   'P 1'
#
loop_
_entity.id
_entity.type
_entity.pdbx_description
1 polymer ?
#
loop_
_entity_poly.entity_id
_entity_poly.type
_entity_poly.pdbx_seq_one_letter_code
_entity_poly.pdbx_strand_id
1 'polypeptide(L)' 'VHPVSLAVAWVMSHPAVTAPIIGARSVEQLEASLQAVEVPMTPEWREEISALSPEPPPATDRSEVG' A
#
# COMPACT_ATOMS: atom_id res chain seq x y z
N VAL A 1 -14.28 -1.48 5.16
CA VAL A 1 -12.89 -1.70 5.59
C VAL A 1 -12.31 -0.38 6.09
N HIS A 2 -11.55 -0.36 7.18
CA HIS A 2 -10.92 0.87 7.68
C HIS A 2 -9.81 1.35 6.71
N PRO A 3 -9.68 2.65 6.40
CA PRO A 3 -8.74 3.13 5.36
C PRO A 3 -7.27 2.75 5.62
N VAL A 4 -6.82 2.81 6.88
CA VAL A 4 -5.44 2.44 7.24
C VAL A 4 -5.20 0.95 7.01
N SER A 5 -6.13 0.10 7.43
CA SER A 5 -6.02 -1.35 7.25
C SER A 5 -6.03 -1.71 5.77
N LEU A 6 -6.87 -1.04 4.96
CA LEU A 6 -6.91 -1.22 3.51
C LEU A 6 -5.59 -0.83 2.85
N ALA A 7 -5.03 0.33 3.20
CA ALA A 7 -3.79 0.81 2.62
C ALA A 7 -2.60 -0.12 2.94
N VAL A 8 -2.48 -0.55 4.19
CA VAL A 8 -1.42 -1.48 4.62
C VAL A 8 -1.59 -2.83 3.92
N ALA A 9 -2.82 -3.37 3.84
CA ALA A 9 -3.09 -4.63 3.14
C ALA A 9 -2.79 -4.54 1.63
N TRP A 10 -3.07 -3.39 0.99
CA TRP A 10 -2.75 -3.16 -0.41
C TRP A 10 -1.23 -3.19 -0.66
N VAL A 11 -0.44 -2.54 0.20
CA VAL A 11 1.04 -2.57 0.14
C VAL A 11 1.57 -3.99 0.38
N MET A 12 1.12 -4.64 1.45
CA MET A 12 1.57 -5.99 1.87
C MET A 12 1.42 -7.04 0.79
N SER A 13 0.43 -6.87 -0.06
CA SER A 13 0.00 -7.91 -0.98
C SER A 13 0.73 -7.82 -2.34
N HIS A 14 1.59 -6.82 -2.54
CA HIS A 14 2.47 -6.74 -3.70
C HIS A 14 3.62 -7.76 -3.58
N PRO A 15 3.90 -8.59 -4.60
CA PRO A 15 4.84 -9.72 -4.49
C PRO A 15 6.29 -9.32 -4.20
N ALA A 16 6.70 -8.10 -4.52
CA ALA A 16 8.05 -7.60 -4.23
C ALA A 16 8.20 -7.00 -2.81
N VAL A 17 7.12 -6.92 -2.03
CA VAL A 17 7.13 -6.39 -0.66
C VAL A 17 7.22 -7.54 0.35
N THR A 18 8.31 -7.60 1.10
CA THR A 18 8.45 -8.59 2.19
C THR A 18 7.58 -8.23 3.40
N ALA A 19 7.61 -6.96 3.81
CA ALA A 19 6.78 -6.43 4.90
C ALA A 19 6.71 -4.89 4.83
N PRO A 20 5.56 -4.27 5.16
CA PRO A 20 5.44 -2.83 5.30
C PRO A 20 6.08 -2.35 6.60
N ILE A 21 6.62 -1.14 6.59
CA ILE A 21 7.06 -0.43 7.80
C ILE A 21 5.92 0.45 8.27
N ILE A 22 5.48 0.28 9.52
CA ILE A 22 4.32 0.99 10.08
C ILE A 22 4.81 1.90 11.21
N GLY A 23 4.46 3.19 11.12
CA GLY A 23 4.69 4.17 12.19
C GLY A 23 3.38 4.54 12.88
N ALA A 24 3.35 4.49 14.21
CA ALA A 24 2.21 4.89 15.03
C ALA A 24 2.67 5.72 16.24
N ARG A 25 1.85 6.68 16.67
CA ARG A 25 2.10 7.52 17.86
C ARG A 25 1.15 7.21 19.02
N SER A 26 0.18 6.34 18.79
CA SER A 26 -0.73 5.83 19.81
C SER A 26 -1.07 4.37 19.52
N VAL A 27 -1.62 3.68 20.51
CA VAL A 27 -2.01 2.27 20.39
C VAL A 27 -3.17 2.12 19.40
N GLU A 28 -4.13 3.05 19.43
CA GLU A 28 -5.30 3.03 18.55
C GLU A 28 -4.91 3.14 17.07
N GLN A 29 -3.88 3.95 16.77
CA GLN A 29 -3.31 4.03 15.42
C GLN A 29 -2.63 2.72 15.00
N LEU A 30 -1.88 2.11 15.91
CA LEU A 30 -1.19 0.86 15.67
C LEU A 30 -2.18 -0.28 15.41
N GLU A 31 -3.23 -0.38 16.23
CA GLU A 31 -4.29 -1.39 16.09
C GLU A 31 -4.95 -1.35 14.71
N ALA A 32 -5.29 -0.16 14.22
CA ALA A 32 -5.86 0.00 12.89
C ALA A 32 -4.93 -0.48 11.77
N SER A 33 -3.60 -0.28 11.91
CA SER A 33 -2.62 -0.81 10.96
C SER A 33 -2.48 -2.33 11.06
N LEU A 34 -2.48 -2.90 12.27
CA LEU A 34 -2.37 -4.34 12.49
C LEU A 34 -3.57 -5.11 11.95
N GLN A 35 -4.77 -4.54 12.00
CA GLN A 35 -5.99 -5.12 11.41
C GLN A 35 -5.92 -5.34 9.89
N ALA A 36 -4.88 -4.84 9.21
CA ALA A 36 -4.65 -5.08 7.79
C ALA A 36 -4.53 -6.57 7.43
N VAL A 37 -4.04 -7.42 8.35
CA VAL A 37 -3.89 -8.86 8.11
C VAL A 37 -5.23 -9.58 7.89
N GLU A 38 -6.32 -8.99 8.39
CA GLU A 38 -7.67 -9.52 8.25
C GLU A 38 -8.37 -9.04 6.96
N VAL A 39 -7.72 -8.17 6.17
CA VAL A 39 -8.29 -7.66 4.92
C VAL A 39 -7.95 -8.61 3.78
N PRO A 40 -8.94 -9.32 3.21
CA PRO A 40 -8.71 -10.20 2.06
C PRO A 40 -8.50 -9.34 0.81
N MET A 41 -7.24 -8.99 0.51
CA MET A 41 -6.91 -8.25 -0.69
C MET A 41 -6.92 -9.17 -1.91
N THR A 42 -8.06 -9.25 -2.60
CA THR A 42 -8.18 -10.04 -3.83
C THR A 42 -7.47 -9.34 -5.01
N PRO A 43 -7.11 -10.07 -6.08
CA PRO A 43 -6.54 -9.48 -7.29
C PRO A 43 -7.41 -8.37 -7.87
N GLU A 44 -8.73 -8.57 -7.90
CA GLU A 44 -9.71 -7.61 -8.45
C GLU A 44 -9.72 -6.32 -7.62
N TRP A 45 -9.72 -6.43 -6.29
CA TRP A 45 -9.64 -5.26 -5.41
C TRP A 45 -8.34 -4.49 -5.58
N ARG A 46 -7.20 -5.18 -5.72
CA ARG A 46 -5.93 -4.50 -5.99
C ARG A 46 -6.02 -3.72 -7.29
N GLU A 47 -6.52 -4.33 -8.35
CA GLU A 47 -6.63 -3.71 -9.67
C GLU A 47 -7.54 -2.48 -9.63
N GLU A 48 -8.74 -2.62 -9.05
CA GLU A 48 -9.69 -1.51 -8.88
C GLU A 48 -9.07 -0.35 -8.09
N ILE A 49 -8.41 -0.63 -6.97
CA ILE A 49 -7.75 0.40 -6.14
C ILE A 49 -6.62 1.08 -6.92
N SER A 50 -5.83 0.32 -7.68
CA SER A 50 -4.69 0.85 -8.44
C SER A 50 -5.16 1.77 -9.57
N ALA A 51 -6.32 1.47 -10.17
CA ALA A 51 -6.93 2.28 -11.22
C ALA A 51 -7.48 3.64 -10.74
N LEU A 52 -7.59 3.86 -9.43
CA LEU A 52 -8.08 5.14 -8.86
C LEU A 52 -7.08 6.29 -9.04
N SER A 53 -5.80 5.97 -9.27
CA SER A 53 -4.74 6.96 -9.48
C SER A 53 -4.04 6.72 -10.82
N PRO A 54 -3.62 7.78 -11.53
CA PRO A 54 -2.77 7.60 -12.70
C PRO A 54 -1.45 6.93 -12.30
N GLU A 55 -0.92 6.10 -13.20
CA GLU A 55 0.40 5.51 -13.00
C GLU A 55 1.46 6.63 -12.95
N PRO A 56 2.33 6.66 -11.92
CA PRO A 56 3.38 7.66 -11.84
C PRO A 56 4.35 7.50 -13.01
N PRO A 57 4.97 8.59 -13.49
CA PRO A 57 6.00 8.50 -14.51
C PRO A 57 7.12 7.56 -14.04
N PRO A 58 7.77 6.83 -14.96
CA PRO A 58 8.91 5.99 -14.61
C PRO A 58 9.96 6.78 -13.84
N ALA A 59 10.53 6.18 -12.79
CA ALA A 59 11.53 6.82 -11.93
C ALA A 59 12.82 7.23 -12.68
N THR A 60 12.95 6.86 -13.95
CA THR A 60 14.09 7.11 -14.84
C THR A 60 14.02 8.43 -15.62
N ASP A 61 13.07 9.34 -15.34
CA ASP A 61 13.05 10.71 -15.92
C ASP A 61 14.21 11.61 -15.42
N ARG A 62 15.20 11.05 -14.72
CA ARG A 62 16.54 11.64 -14.64
C ARG A 62 17.38 11.16 -15.83
N SER A 63 17.04 11.59 -17.04
CA SER A 63 18.04 11.62 -18.11
C SER A 63 18.96 12.80 -17.85
N GLU A 64 20.01 12.60 -17.05
CA GLU A 64 21.21 13.44 -17.15
C GLU A 64 21.82 13.17 -18.53
N VAL A 65 21.35 13.90 -19.54
CA VAL A 65 22.06 14.06 -20.81
C VAL A 65 23.26 14.96 -20.54
N GLY A 66 24.38 14.32 -20.19
CA GLY A 66 25.70 14.94 -20.27
C GLY A 66 26.17 15.10 -21.72
#